data_AF-A0A0D2YFA1-F1
#
_entry.id   AF-A0A0D2YFA1-F1
#
_cell.length_a   1.000
_cell.length_b   1.000
_cell.length_c   1.000
_cell.angle_alpha   90.00
_cell.angle_beta   90.00
_cell.angle_gamma   90.00
#
_symmetry.space_group_name_H-M   'P 1'
#
loop_
_entity.id
_entity.type
_entity.pdbx_description
1 polymer ?
#
loop_
_entity_poly.entity_id
_entity_poly.type
_entity_poly.pdbx_seq_one_letter_code
_entity_poly.pdbx_strand_id
1 'polypeptide(L)'
;MGIMIRRFNARTKEEKNRWTEKYLSATGLDGFCENKPAIRRTIAALSAVDDQVLGKALTSFVSKRYNTDLTKKGQATKWFEEKVPLEETWVPQLLAAFDLLVRAFEFLSAGGDDDSRDSRPSRLPRAPTLQMCWDDGQEVREWKVVMDWWMGKCSFCAGRGVQGPQIEHTLRKCPHGGKRVLRSELAEAIHEEGFRARGGCRRCAMPREVCEAWEQDGSGEWRFNQAVSCQYGSQAYDTAIGFFLCTDPRYCMELRENMSEEGSEHDDEEQVAIWLGKKITVTGIEACQMTRQLRVWSQMVWESAGIRRMGN
;
A
#
# COMPACT_ATOMS: atom_id res chain seq x y z
N MET A 1 -23.68 15.52 -31.08
CA MET A 1 -24.84 16.33 -31.52
C MET A 1 -25.31 17.37 -30.48
N GLY A 2 -25.28 17.10 -29.17
CA GLY A 2 -25.84 18.01 -28.16
C GLY A 2 -25.15 19.38 -27.93
N ILE A 3 -23.87 19.54 -28.24
CA ILE A 3 -23.13 20.80 -27.99
C ILE A 3 -23.39 21.86 -29.06
N MET A 4 -23.55 21.47 -30.34
CA MET A 4 -23.96 22.40 -31.40
C MET A 4 -25.35 22.97 -31.14
N ILE A 5 -26.28 22.14 -30.66
CA ILE A 5 -27.63 22.55 -30.29
C ILE A 5 -27.60 23.56 -29.13
N ARG A 6 -26.74 23.33 -28.11
CA ARG A 6 -26.55 24.25 -26.98
C ARG A 6 -25.86 25.56 -27.37
N ARG A 7 -24.93 25.55 -28.34
CA ARG A 7 -24.34 26.76 -28.94
C ARG A 7 -25.39 27.59 -29.68
N PHE A 8 -26.28 26.92 -30.43
CA PHE A 8 -27.33 27.59 -31.20
C PHE A 8 -28.39 28.26 -30.30
N ASN A 9 -28.69 27.63 -29.17
CA ASN A 9 -29.67 28.11 -28.18
C ASN A 9 -29.11 29.12 -27.16
N ALA A 10 -27.80 29.40 -27.17
CA ALA A 10 -27.17 30.36 -26.25
C ALA A 10 -27.59 31.80 -26.58
N ARG A 11 -27.94 32.60 -25.56
CA ARG A 11 -28.53 33.95 -25.74
C ARG A 11 -27.49 35.06 -25.68
N THR A 12 -26.35 34.84 -25.03
CA THR A 12 -25.30 35.85 -24.90
C THR A 12 -24.05 35.51 -25.73
N LYS A 13 -23.23 36.53 -25.99
CA LYS A 13 -21.99 36.37 -26.76
C LYS A 13 -20.95 35.58 -25.95
N GLU A 14 -20.90 35.74 -24.63
CA GLU A 14 -20.00 34.94 -23.77
C GLU A 14 -20.39 33.46 -23.73
N GLU A 15 -21.69 33.14 -23.69
CA GLU A 15 -22.15 31.74 -23.72
C GLU A 15 -21.86 31.10 -25.07
N LYS A 16 -22.10 31.80 -26.17
CA LYS A 16 -21.73 31.32 -27.52
C LYS A 16 -20.23 31.07 -27.63
N ASN A 17 -19.40 31.96 -27.09
CA ASN A 17 -17.94 31.78 -27.08
C ASN A 17 -17.53 30.58 -26.22
N ARG A 18 -18.11 30.43 -25.02
CA ARG A 18 -17.86 29.28 -24.12
C ARG A 18 -18.23 27.94 -24.76
N TRP A 19 -19.37 27.87 -25.45
CA TRP A 19 -19.77 26.65 -26.17
C TRP A 19 -18.94 26.42 -27.44
N THR A 20 -18.41 27.49 -28.05
CA THR A 20 -17.50 27.39 -29.19
C THR A 20 -16.13 26.87 -28.75
N GLU A 21 -15.56 27.37 -27.65
CA GLU A 21 -14.34 26.84 -27.04
C GLU A 21 -14.50 25.37 -26.64
N LYS A 22 -15.62 25.02 -25.98
CA LYS A 22 -15.92 23.65 -25.56
C LYS A 22 -16.18 22.69 -26.73
N TYR A 23 -16.62 23.21 -27.88
CA TYR A 23 -16.79 22.44 -29.11
C TYR A 23 -15.44 22.24 -29.83
N LEU A 24 -14.60 23.27 -29.88
CA LEU A 24 -13.26 23.21 -30.47
C LEU A 24 -12.29 22.35 -29.63
N SER A 25 -12.42 22.37 -28.30
CA SER A 25 -11.64 21.50 -27.41
C SER A 25 -11.95 20.02 -27.64
N ALA A 26 -13.20 19.70 -28.01
CA ALA A 26 -13.64 18.35 -28.33
C ALA A 26 -13.09 17.80 -29.65
N THR A 27 -12.57 18.67 -30.53
CA THR A 27 -12.00 18.29 -31.84
C THR A 27 -10.49 18.05 -31.84
N GLY A 28 -9.81 18.26 -30.69
CA GLY A 28 -8.39 17.95 -30.52
C GLY A 28 -8.11 16.50 -30.10
N LEU A 29 -6.84 16.08 -30.11
CA LEU A 29 -6.35 14.75 -29.69
C LEU A 29 -6.77 14.34 -28.24
N ASP A 30 -7.19 15.32 -27.45
CA ASP A 30 -7.51 15.16 -26.02
C ASP A 30 -9.02 15.09 -25.73
N GLY A 31 -9.89 15.38 -26.70
CA GLY A 31 -11.35 15.37 -26.51
C GLY A 31 -11.81 16.17 -25.28
N PHE A 32 -12.72 15.61 -24.47
CA PHE A 32 -13.16 16.19 -23.19
C PHE A 32 -12.30 15.80 -21.98
N CYS A 33 -11.16 15.14 -22.19
CA CYS A 33 -10.37 14.54 -21.12
C CYS A 33 -9.31 15.52 -20.60
N GLU A 34 -9.59 16.18 -19.48
CA GLU A 34 -8.61 17.03 -18.78
C GLU A 34 -7.42 16.23 -18.20
N ASN A 35 -7.55 14.90 -18.11
CA ASN A 35 -6.53 14.01 -17.53
C ASN A 35 -5.36 13.76 -18.49
N LYS A 36 -5.57 13.73 -19.81
CA LYS A 36 -4.50 13.48 -20.80
C LYS A 36 -3.40 14.55 -20.74
N PRO A 37 -3.72 15.87 -20.72
CA PRO A 37 -2.72 16.92 -20.51
C PRO A 37 -1.95 16.79 -19.19
N ALA A 38 -2.63 16.41 -18.10
CA ALA A 38 -1.96 16.18 -16.81
C ALA A 38 -0.95 15.03 -16.89
N ILE A 39 -1.34 13.91 -17.50
CA ILE A 39 -0.48 12.73 -17.67
C ILE A 39 0.73 13.05 -18.54
N ARG A 40 0.55 13.78 -19.66
CA ARG A 40 1.67 14.21 -20.51
C ARG A 40 2.66 15.10 -19.75
N ARG A 41 2.16 16.03 -18.91
CA ARG A 41 3.03 16.87 -18.06
C ARG A 41 3.81 16.03 -17.06
N THR A 42 3.19 15.02 -16.45
CA THR A 42 3.90 14.15 -15.51
C THR A 42 4.94 13.28 -16.20
N ILE A 43 4.62 12.68 -17.35
CA ILE A 43 5.62 11.95 -18.17
C ILE A 43 6.80 12.85 -18.50
N ALA A 44 6.55 14.09 -18.94
CA ALA A 44 7.62 15.03 -19.25
C ALA A 44 8.47 15.38 -18.03
N ALA A 45 7.84 15.60 -16.87
CA ALA A 45 8.53 15.86 -15.61
C ALA A 45 9.41 14.67 -15.21
N LEU A 46 8.87 13.45 -15.18
CA LEU A 46 9.60 12.22 -14.84
C LEU A 46 10.76 11.96 -15.82
N SER A 47 10.55 12.23 -17.11
CA SER A 47 11.59 12.07 -18.13
C SER A 47 12.73 13.08 -17.99
N ALA A 48 12.51 14.20 -17.29
CA ALA A 48 13.48 15.27 -17.08
C ALA A 48 14.29 15.12 -15.78
N VAL A 49 13.90 14.22 -14.87
CA VAL A 49 14.61 14.01 -13.59
C VAL A 49 15.99 13.37 -13.81
N ASP A 50 16.95 13.72 -12.95
CA ASP A 50 18.30 13.16 -12.84
C ASP A 50 18.99 12.99 -14.20
N ASP A 51 19.40 14.10 -14.82
CA ASP A 51 20.03 14.13 -16.16
C ASP A 51 19.24 13.35 -17.24
N GLN A 52 17.91 13.34 -17.10
CA GLN A 52 16.99 12.67 -18.01
C GLN A 52 17.22 11.15 -18.09
N VAL A 53 17.74 10.51 -17.04
CA VAL A 53 18.04 9.07 -17.02
C VAL A 53 16.82 8.25 -17.42
N LEU A 54 15.65 8.56 -16.85
CA LEU A 54 14.39 7.89 -17.20
C LEU A 54 13.93 8.17 -18.62
N GLY A 55 14.09 9.40 -19.10
CA GLY A 55 13.75 9.76 -20.48
C GLY A 55 14.63 9.05 -21.51
N LYS A 56 15.94 8.96 -21.24
CA LYS A 56 16.92 8.22 -22.06
C LYS A 56 16.64 6.72 -22.04
N ALA A 57 16.32 6.16 -20.86
CA ALA A 57 15.97 4.75 -20.71
C ALA A 57 14.69 4.38 -21.48
N LEU A 58 13.64 5.19 -21.36
CA LEU A 58 12.38 5.00 -22.10
C LEU A 58 12.62 5.08 -23.61
N THR A 59 13.37 6.07 -24.07
CA THR A 59 13.71 6.24 -25.50
C THR A 59 14.47 5.04 -26.04
N SER A 60 15.47 4.55 -25.29
CA SER A 60 16.25 3.36 -25.65
C SER A 60 15.39 2.09 -25.68
N PHE A 61 14.52 1.90 -24.68
CA PHE A 61 13.59 0.77 -24.62
C PHE A 61 12.64 0.75 -25.82
N VAL A 62 12.02 1.89 -26.12
CA VAL A 62 11.06 2.00 -27.22
C VAL A 62 11.72 1.84 -28.59
N SER A 63 12.91 2.42 -28.77
CA SER A 63 13.70 2.23 -29.98
C SER A 63 14.05 0.76 -30.21
N LYS A 64 14.53 0.05 -29.18
CA LYS A 64 14.90 -1.37 -29.29
C LYS A 64 13.71 -2.29 -29.51
N ARG A 65 12.58 -2.03 -28.84
CA ARG A 65 11.43 -2.95 -28.83
C ARG A 65 10.43 -2.70 -29.95
N TYR A 66 10.24 -1.44 -30.34
CA TYR A 66 9.21 -1.03 -31.29
C TYR A 66 9.79 -0.35 -32.53
N ASN A 67 11.13 -0.35 -32.70
CA ASN A 67 11.83 0.33 -33.80
C ASN A 67 11.35 1.78 -34.01
N THR A 68 11.05 2.47 -32.91
CA THR A 68 10.40 3.77 -32.89
C THR A 68 11.30 4.79 -32.20
N ASP A 69 11.53 5.92 -32.85
CA ASP A 69 12.39 7.00 -32.37
C ASP A 69 11.53 8.09 -31.69
N LEU A 70 11.51 8.08 -30.36
CA LEU A 70 10.76 9.04 -29.56
C LEU A 70 11.31 10.47 -29.62
N THR A 71 12.51 10.70 -30.17
CA THR A 71 13.04 12.06 -30.37
C THR A 71 12.35 12.76 -31.54
N LYS A 72 11.73 11.99 -32.44
CA LYS A 72 10.97 12.52 -33.58
C LYS A 72 9.51 12.71 -33.20
N LYS A 73 9.08 13.97 -33.10
CA LYS A 73 7.71 14.36 -32.70
C LYS A 73 6.61 13.54 -33.37
N GLY A 74 6.68 13.32 -34.68
CA GLY A 74 5.67 12.54 -35.42
C GLY A 74 5.58 11.07 -34.99
N GLN A 75 6.73 10.43 -34.72
CA GLN A 75 6.77 9.04 -34.26
C GLN A 75 6.37 8.93 -32.79
N ALA A 76 6.84 9.86 -31.95
CA ALA A 76 6.45 9.92 -30.54
C ALA A 76 4.94 10.10 -30.37
N THR A 77 4.32 11.06 -31.08
CA THR A 77 2.87 11.28 -31.02
C THR A 77 2.10 10.04 -31.46
N LYS A 78 2.53 9.38 -32.54
CA LYS A 78 1.89 8.15 -33.01
C LYS A 78 1.97 7.03 -31.97
N TRP A 79 3.14 6.83 -31.38
CA TRP A 79 3.38 5.77 -30.41
C TRP A 79 2.60 5.99 -29.11
N PHE A 80 2.62 7.19 -28.54
CA PHE A 80 1.90 7.48 -27.30
C PHE A 80 0.37 7.38 -27.44
N GLU A 81 -0.19 7.66 -28.62
CA GLU A 81 -1.63 7.55 -28.87
C GLU A 81 -2.04 6.17 -29.41
N GLU A 82 -1.09 5.24 -29.57
CA GLU A 82 -1.36 3.90 -30.03
C GLU A 82 -2.28 3.16 -29.05
N LYS A 83 -3.17 2.33 -29.59
CA LYS A 83 -4.16 1.59 -28.79
C LYS A 83 -3.55 0.27 -28.34
N VAL A 84 -3.40 0.11 -27.04
CA VAL A 84 -2.98 -1.15 -26.42
C VAL A 84 -4.23 -1.94 -26.07
N PRO A 85 -4.39 -3.18 -26.57
CA PRO A 85 -5.48 -4.05 -26.16
C PRO A 85 -5.42 -4.33 -24.65
N LEU A 86 -6.54 -4.17 -23.97
CA LEU A 86 -6.72 -4.51 -22.57
C LEU A 86 -8.06 -5.21 -22.40
N GLU A 87 -8.02 -6.54 -22.39
CA GLU A 87 -9.19 -7.42 -22.36
C GLU A 87 -10.18 -7.08 -23.49
N GLU A 88 -11.44 -6.74 -23.16
CA GLU A 88 -12.47 -6.34 -24.13
C GLU A 88 -12.37 -4.87 -24.58
N THR A 89 -11.36 -4.14 -24.09
CA THR A 89 -11.20 -2.70 -24.31
C THR A 89 -9.80 -2.34 -24.84
N TRP A 90 -9.53 -1.05 -25.00
CA TRP A 90 -8.21 -0.56 -25.33
C TRP A 90 -7.85 0.65 -24.47
N VAL A 91 -6.58 0.77 -24.12
CA VAL A 91 -6.02 1.94 -23.44
C VAL A 91 -4.99 2.63 -24.32
N PRO A 92 -4.85 3.97 -24.25
CA PRO A 92 -3.74 4.65 -24.91
C PRO A 92 -2.40 4.19 -24.34
N GLN A 93 -1.42 3.93 -25.19
CA GLN A 93 -0.03 3.62 -24.84
C GLN A 93 0.59 4.67 -23.89
N LEU A 94 0.10 5.91 -23.95
CA LEU A 94 0.40 6.99 -23.01
C LEU A 94 0.22 6.59 -21.54
N LEU A 95 -0.83 5.82 -21.21
CA LEU A 95 -1.07 5.37 -19.84
C LEU A 95 -0.08 4.28 -19.41
N ALA A 96 0.29 3.38 -20.33
CA ALA A 96 1.31 2.37 -20.07
C ALA A 96 2.69 2.99 -19.85
N ALA A 97 3.05 4.00 -20.66
CA ALA A 97 4.30 4.73 -20.50
C ALA A 97 4.33 5.53 -19.18
N PHE A 98 3.20 6.12 -18.79
CA PHE A 98 3.06 6.79 -17.51
C PHE A 98 3.29 5.82 -16.33
N ASP A 99 2.60 4.69 -16.30
CA ASP A 99 2.76 3.68 -15.23
C ASP A 99 4.20 3.17 -15.15
N LEU A 100 4.83 2.88 -16.30
CA LEU A 100 6.22 2.43 -16.35
C LEU A 100 7.19 3.47 -15.76
N LEU A 101 7.04 4.74 -16.15
CA LEU A 101 7.91 5.82 -15.67
C LEU A 101 7.72 6.10 -14.19
N VAL A 102 6.49 6.05 -13.68
CA VAL A 102 6.22 6.23 -12.25
C VAL A 102 6.90 5.13 -11.44
N ARG A 103 6.75 3.86 -11.84
CA ARG A 103 7.42 2.73 -11.16
C ARG A 103 8.94 2.83 -11.21
N ALA A 104 9.49 3.25 -12.35
CA ALA A 104 10.94 3.42 -12.50
C ALA A 104 11.47 4.60 -11.66
N PHE A 105 10.70 5.69 -11.55
CA PHE A 105 11.04 6.82 -10.69
C PHE A 105 10.96 6.46 -9.20
N GLU A 106 9.95 5.70 -8.79
CA GLU A 106 9.87 5.17 -7.42
C GLU A 106 11.07 4.27 -7.10
N PHE A 107 11.53 3.49 -8.07
CA PHE A 107 12.73 2.67 -7.93
C PHE A 107 14.02 3.50 -7.82
N LEU A 108 14.21 4.54 -8.65
CA LEU A 108 15.41 5.38 -8.60
C LEU A 108 15.45 6.29 -7.38
N SER A 109 14.31 6.85 -6.97
CA SER A 109 14.18 7.63 -5.73
C SER A 109 14.42 6.79 -4.47
N ALA A 110 14.52 5.46 -4.60
CA ALA A 110 14.93 4.56 -3.52
C ALA A 110 16.45 4.38 -3.38
N GLY A 111 17.26 4.93 -4.30
CA GLY A 111 18.71 4.74 -4.33
C GLY A 111 19.57 6.01 -4.31
N GLY A 112 18.97 7.20 -4.27
CA GLY A 112 19.69 8.48 -4.39
C GLY A 112 19.28 9.49 -3.33
N ASP A 113 19.76 9.31 -2.10
CA ASP A 113 19.96 10.38 -1.11
C ASP A 113 20.69 9.76 0.10
N ASP A 114 21.97 9.45 -0.07
CA ASP A 114 22.88 9.30 1.08
C ASP A 114 24.31 9.62 0.65
N ASP A 115 24.58 10.91 0.48
CA ASP A 115 25.96 11.37 0.52
C ASP A 115 26.02 12.79 1.10
N SER A 116 25.79 12.91 2.41
CA SER A 116 26.59 13.75 3.33
C SER A 116 25.95 13.94 4.73
N ARG A 117 26.71 13.53 5.76
CA ARG A 117 26.58 13.82 7.21
C ARG A 117 25.46 13.02 7.91
N ASP A 118 25.70 12.18 8.91
CA ASP A 118 26.67 12.22 10.01
C ASP A 118 26.92 10.78 10.51
N SER A 119 28.13 10.52 10.98
CA SER A 119 28.57 9.24 11.50
C SER A 119 27.83 8.87 12.80
N ARG A 120 26.69 8.20 12.69
CA ARG A 120 26.18 7.28 13.71
C ARG A 120 25.90 5.94 13.02
N PRO A 121 26.32 4.80 13.58
CA PRO A 121 25.92 3.52 13.04
C PRO A 121 24.43 3.32 13.36
N SER A 122 23.56 3.82 12.48
CA SER A 122 22.18 3.41 12.41
C SER A 122 22.18 1.96 11.94
N ARG A 123 22.42 1.04 12.87
CA ARG A 123 22.06 -0.37 12.70
C ARG A 123 20.55 -0.40 12.55
N LEU A 124 20.05 -0.19 11.34
CA LEU A 124 18.68 -0.55 11.00
C LEU A 124 18.46 -1.98 11.52
N PRO A 125 17.45 -2.22 12.37
CA PRO A 125 17.22 -3.55 12.90
C PRO A 125 17.08 -4.52 11.73
N ARG A 126 17.99 -5.49 11.64
CA ARG A 126 17.92 -6.55 10.64
C ARG A 126 16.55 -7.22 10.81
N ALA A 127 15.87 -7.50 9.69
CA ALA A 127 14.61 -8.23 9.72
C ALA A 127 14.77 -9.49 10.59
N PRO A 128 13.87 -9.72 11.57
CA PRO A 128 13.93 -10.92 12.39
C PRO A 128 13.78 -12.19 11.55
N THR A 129 14.28 -13.31 12.08
CA THR A 129 13.99 -14.63 11.52
C THR A 129 13.01 -15.32 12.46
N LEU A 130 11.83 -15.67 11.94
CA LEU A 130 10.83 -16.43 12.68
C LEU A 130 11.05 -17.92 12.44
N GLN A 131 10.81 -18.74 13.46
CA GLN A 131 10.82 -20.19 13.31
C GLN A 131 9.51 -20.72 12.71
N MET A 132 8.43 -19.93 12.79
CA MET A 132 7.10 -20.30 12.27
C MET A 132 6.56 -21.62 12.86
N CYS A 133 6.89 -21.89 14.12
CA CYS A 133 6.24 -22.94 14.92
C CYS A 133 4.88 -22.45 15.43
N TRP A 134 3.95 -23.38 15.62
CA TRP A 134 2.57 -23.12 16.04
C TRP A 134 2.25 -23.84 17.35
N ASP A 135 1.38 -23.22 18.14
CA ASP A 135 0.80 -23.75 19.37
C ASP A 135 1.84 -24.00 20.49
N ASP A 136 2.97 -23.31 20.44
CA ASP A 136 4.07 -23.43 21.40
C ASP A 136 4.47 -22.09 22.04
N GLY A 137 5.39 -22.15 22.99
CA GLY A 137 5.88 -20.94 23.66
C GLY A 137 6.76 -20.06 22.76
N GLN A 138 7.26 -20.58 21.63
CA GLN A 138 8.04 -19.81 20.66
C GLN A 138 7.13 -18.88 19.86
N GLU A 139 5.95 -19.35 19.44
CA GLU A 139 4.91 -18.52 18.83
C GLU A 139 4.62 -17.27 19.66
N VAL A 140 4.40 -17.45 20.97
CA VAL A 140 4.08 -16.34 21.88
C VAL A 140 5.23 -15.32 21.95
N ARG A 141 6.47 -15.80 22.04
CA ARG A 141 7.66 -14.92 22.05
C ARG A 141 7.77 -14.12 20.75
N GLU A 142 7.48 -14.76 19.63
CA GLU A 142 7.58 -14.14 18.31
C GLU A 142 6.52 -13.07 18.06
N TRP A 143 5.33 -13.15 18.68
CA TRP A 143 4.35 -12.06 18.60
C TRP A 143 4.93 -10.73 19.09
N LYS A 144 5.70 -10.74 20.19
CA LYS A 144 6.37 -9.53 20.68
C LYS A 144 7.43 -9.05 19.69
N VAL A 145 8.25 -9.97 19.16
CA VAL A 145 9.30 -9.65 18.18
C VAL A 145 8.72 -8.98 16.93
N VAL A 146 7.61 -9.52 16.42
CA VAL A 146 6.88 -8.96 15.28
C VAL A 146 6.41 -7.54 15.59
N MET A 147 5.76 -7.33 16.73
CA MET A 147 5.23 -6.01 17.06
C MET A 147 6.31 -4.98 17.36
N ASP A 148 7.37 -5.36 18.09
CA ASP A 148 8.53 -4.49 18.32
C ASP A 148 9.14 -4.05 16.97
N TRP A 149 9.19 -4.94 15.97
CA TRP A 149 9.67 -4.58 14.64
C TRP A 149 8.71 -3.65 13.89
N TRP A 150 7.40 -3.88 13.93
CA TRP A 150 6.41 -3.03 13.23
C TRP A 150 6.20 -1.67 13.85
N MET A 151 6.69 -1.42 15.07
CA MET A 151 6.55 -0.12 15.68
C MET A 151 7.14 0.99 14.81
N GLY A 152 6.27 1.98 14.53
CA GLY A 152 6.60 3.12 13.68
C GLY A 152 6.73 2.77 12.19
N LYS A 153 6.36 1.56 11.74
CA LYS A 153 6.48 1.12 10.35
C LYS A 153 5.14 0.95 9.65
N CYS A 154 5.14 1.10 8.33
CA CYS A 154 3.96 1.07 7.47
C CYS A 154 3.87 -0.27 6.73
N SER A 155 2.96 -1.15 7.16
CA SER A 155 2.70 -2.42 6.49
C SER A 155 2.13 -2.25 5.08
N PHE A 156 1.37 -1.19 4.82
CA PHE A 156 0.86 -0.92 3.47
C PHE A 156 1.98 -0.68 2.46
N CYS A 157 3.02 0.08 2.85
CA CYS A 157 4.20 0.29 2.00
C CYS A 157 5.04 -0.98 1.93
N ALA A 158 5.31 -1.61 3.08
CA ALA A 158 6.11 -2.83 3.14
C ALA A 158 5.50 -3.98 2.33
N GLY A 159 4.18 -4.14 2.38
CA GLY A 159 3.43 -5.14 1.62
C GLY A 159 3.58 -4.96 0.11
N ARG A 160 3.76 -3.72 -0.36
CA ARG A 160 4.07 -3.38 -1.76
C ARG A 160 5.54 -3.56 -2.14
N GLY A 161 6.36 -4.09 -1.22
CA GLY A 161 7.78 -4.33 -1.43
C GLY A 161 8.68 -3.12 -1.16
N VAL A 162 8.15 -2.03 -0.57
CA VAL A 162 8.95 -0.90 -0.10
C VAL A 162 9.74 -1.31 1.14
N GLN A 163 10.98 -0.85 1.30
CA GLN A 163 11.86 -1.30 2.39
C GLN A 163 12.68 -0.14 2.99
N GLY A 164 13.36 -0.41 4.10
CA GLY A 164 14.29 0.53 4.73
C GLY A 164 13.61 1.78 5.29
N PRO A 165 14.28 2.93 5.28
CA PRO A 165 13.75 4.19 5.84
C PRO A 165 12.39 4.61 5.26
N GLN A 166 12.08 4.18 4.03
CA GLN A 166 10.84 4.53 3.36
C GLN A 166 9.60 3.95 4.04
N ILE A 167 9.73 2.87 4.81
CA ILE A 167 8.61 2.33 5.59
C ILE A 167 8.57 2.87 7.02
N GLU A 168 9.49 3.75 7.45
CA GLU A 168 9.57 4.31 8.81
C GLU A 168 8.55 5.44 9.05
N HIS A 169 7.28 5.10 8.83
CA HIS A 169 6.14 5.91 9.17
C HIS A 169 4.97 4.99 9.52
N THR A 170 3.96 5.46 10.26
CA THR A 170 2.77 4.65 10.53
C THR A 170 1.78 4.73 9.36
N LEU A 171 0.86 3.75 9.26
CA LEU A 171 -0.21 3.75 8.25
C LEU A 171 -1.00 5.09 8.25
N ARG A 172 -1.27 5.61 9.45
CA ARG A 172 -1.98 6.89 9.70
C ARG A 172 -1.25 8.11 9.11
N LYS A 173 0.07 8.02 8.98
CA LYS A 173 0.94 9.07 8.42
C LYS A 173 1.46 8.73 7.03
N CYS A 174 0.95 7.68 6.40
CA CYS A 174 1.45 7.21 5.11
C CYS A 174 1.20 8.22 3.98
N PRO A 175 2.25 8.68 3.27
CA PRO A 175 2.10 9.59 2.13
C PRO A 175 1.73 8.87 0.83
N HIS A 176 1.86 7.54 0.78
CA HIS A 176 1.68 6.72 -0.42
C HIS A 176 0.29 6.08 -0.55
N GLY A 177 -0.72 6.68 0.10
CA GLY A 177 -2.11 6.24 0.02
C GLY A 177 -2.59 5.34 1.16
N GLY A 178 -1.68 4.80 1.99
CA GLY A 178 -2.06 3.97 3.15
C GLY A 178 -2.99 4.69 4.15
N LYS A 179 -2.89 6.02 4.28
CA LYS A 179 -3.84 6.78 5.12
C LYS A 179 -5.30 6.66 4.62
N ARG A 180 -5.51 6.47 3.31
CA ARG A 180 -6.85 6.37 2.72
C ARG A 180 -7.53 5.06 3.08
N VAL A 181 -6.78 3.98 3.29
CA VAL A 181 -7.36 2.67 3.64
C VAL A 181 -7.95 2.63 5.04
N LEU A 182 -7.64 3.62 5.89
CA LEU A 182 -8.32 3.81 7.19
C LEU A 182 -9.77 4.32 7.07
N ARG A 183 -10.29 4.44 5.84
CA ARG A 183 -11.70 4.73 5.55
C ARG A 183 -12.42 3.54 4.91
N SER A 184 -11.80 2.36 4.92
CA SER A 184 -12.43 1.13 4.41
C SER A 184 -13.36 0.53 5.47
N GLU A 185 -14.22 -0.39 5.04
CA GLU A 185 -15.14 -1.13 5.90
C GLU A 185 -14.39 -1.93 6.97
N LEU A 186 -13.23 -2.52 6.65
CA LEU A 186 -12.36 -3.23 7.58
C LEU A 186 -11.85 -2.30 8.69
N ALA A 187 -11.43 -1.09 8.32
CA ALA A 187 -10.97 -0.11 9.29
C ALA A 187 -12.10 0.38 10.19
N GLU A 188 -13.29 0.61 9.63
CA GLU A 188 -14.51 0.98 10.37
C GLU A 188 -14.92 -0.15 11.34
N ALA A 189 -15.02 -1.38 10.86
CA ALA A 189 -15.33 -2.57 11.64
C ALA A 189 -14.38 -2.72 12.84
N ILE A 190 -13.07 -2.63 12.60
CA ILE A 190 -12.06 -2.75 13.66
C ILE A 190 -12.10 -1.54 14.60
N HIS A 191 -12.15 -0.31 14.07
CA HIS A 191 -11.92 0.90 14.87
C HIS A 191 -13.16 1.48 15.54
N GLU A 192 -14.31 1.39 14.90
CA GLU A 192 -15.54 2.08 15.27
C GLU A 192 -16.59 1.08 15.79
N GLU A 193 -16.78 -0.04 15.09
CA GLU A 193 -17.81 -1.03 15.45
C GLU A 193 -17.35 -2.01 16.53
N GLY A 194 -16.05 -2.03 16.84
CA GLY A 194 -15.51 -2.74 17.99
C GLY A 194 -15.21 -4.21 17.74
N PHE A 195 -15.01 -4.61 16.47
CA PHE A 195 -14.43 -5.91 16.09
C PHE A 195 -12.93 -5.97 16.42
N ARG A 196 -12.63 -5.78 17.72
CA ARG A 196 -11.29 -5.78 18.31
C ARG A 196 -10.86 -7.19 18.69
N ALA A 197 -9.57 -7.32 18.93
CA ALA A 197 -8.93 -8.51 19.48
C ALA A 197 -9.68 -9.06 20.71
N ARG A 198 -10.26 -10.26 20.57
CA ARG A 198 -10.77 -11.08 21.67
C ARG A 198 -9.62 -11.93 22.19
N GLY A 199 -9.46 -12.05 23.51
CA GLY A 199 -8.38 -12.83 24.12
C GLY A 199 -7.12 -12.06 24.50
N GLY A 200 -7.10 -10.73 24.47
CA GLY A 200 -5.94 -9.96 24.93
C GLY A 200 -6.31 -8.52 25.25
N CYS A 201 -5.36 -7.62 25.06
CA CYS A 201 -5.59 -6.19 25.16
C CYS A 201 -6.39 -5.68 23.95
N ARG A 202 -7.62 -5.22 24.19
CA ARG A 202 -8.48 -4.64 23.14
C ARG A 202 -7.93 -3.35 22.52
N ARG A 203 -6.94 -2.70 23.14
CA ARG A 203 -6.34 -1.46 22.64
C ARG A 203 -5.20 -1.71 21.66
N CYS A 204 -4.36 -2.71 21.91
CA CYS A 204 -3.17 -2.99 21.08
C CYS A 204 -3.11 -4.40 20.48
N ALA A 205 -4.16 -5.20 20.65
CA ALA A 205 -4.29 -6.59 20.22
C ALA A 205 -3.35 -7.62 20.86
N MET A 206 -2.38 -7.19 21.68
CA MET A 206 -1.41 -8.09 22.30
C MET A 206 -1.98 -8.90 23.47
N PRO A 207 -1.43 -10.09 23.76
CA PRO A 207 -1.71 -10.83 24.99
C PRO A 207 -1.48 -9.97 26.23
N ARG A 208 -2.14 -10.31 27.34
CA ARG A 208 -2.04 -9.56 28.59
C ARG A 208 -0.61 -9.61 29.15
N GLU A 209 0.03 -10.75 29.00
CA GLU A 209 1.42 -11.06 29.34
C GLU A 209 2.43 -10.18 28.59
N VAL A 210 2.04 -9.65 27.42
CA VAL A 210 2.92 -8.84 26.56
C VAL A 210 2.60 -7.35 26.67
N CYS A 211 1.35 -6.98 26.95
CA CYS A 211 0.93 -5.58 27.01
C CYS A 211 1.25 -4.96 28.36
N GLU A 212 2.09 -3.91 28.38
CA GLU A 212 2.55 -3.24 29.61
C GLU A 212 1.44 -2.53 30.40
N ALA A 213 0.27 -2.32 29.77
CA ALA A 213 -0.90 -1.78 30.46
C ALA A 213 -1.70 -2.83 31.24
N TRP A 214 -1.32 -4.11 31.13
CA TRP A 214 -1.87 -5.18 31.95
C TRP A 214 -0.88 -5.58 33.03
N GLU A 215 -1.40 -5.83 34.22
CA GLU A 215 -0.65 -6.34 35.35
C GLU A 215 -1.38 -7.55 35.92
N GLN A 216 -0.61 -8.53 36.37
CA GLN A 216 -1.14 -9.66 37.11
C GLN A 216 -0.94 -9.38 38.60
N ASP A 217 -2.03 -9.44 39.37
CA ASP A 217 -1.93 -9.28 40.81
C ASP A 217 -1.38 -10.54 41.50
N GLY A 218 -1.13 -10.46 42.80
CA GLY A 218 -0.59 -11.58 43.59
C GLY A 218 -1.51 -12.81 43.66
N SER A 219 -2.78 -12.71 43.23
CA SER A 219 -3.72 -13.83 43.12
C SER A 219 -3.74 -14.47 41.73
N GLY A 220 -2.99 -13.93 40.76
CA GLY A 220 -3.00 -14.41 39.39
C GLY A 220 -4.09 -13.79 38.52
N GLU A 221 -4.90 -12.86 39.04
CA GLU A 221 -5.92 -12.16 38.26
C GLU A 221 -5.28 -11.02 37.46
N TRP A 222 -5.75 -10.86 36.23
CA TRP A 222 -5.29 -9.81 35.33
C TRP A 222 -6.10 -8.52 35.51
N ARG A 223 -5.41 -7.41 35.71
CA ARG A 223 -6.00 -6.07 35.82
C ARG A 223 -5.45 -5.16 34.73
N PHE A 224 -6.33 -4.35 34.15
CA PHE A 224 -5.95 -3.34 33.17
C PHE A 224 -5.75 -1.99 33.85
N ASN A 225 -4.53 -1.45 33.75
CA ASN A 225 -4.19 -0.15 34.30
C ASN A 225 -4.54 0.96 33.28
N GLN A 226 -5.60 1.72 33.57
CA GLN A 226 -6.07 2.79 32.69
C GLN A 226 -5.09 3.96 32.55
N ALA A 227 -4.19 4.16 33.53
CA ALA A 227 -3.20 5.23 33.51
C ALA A 227 -1.99 4.90 32.63
N VAL A 228 -1.79 3.62 32.29
CA VAL A 228 -0.69 3.17 31.44
C VAL A 228 -1.17 3.06 30.00
N SER A 229 -0.44 3.70 29.09
CA SER A 229 -0.69 3.55 27.66
C SER A 229 -0.14 2.22 27.16
N CYS A 230 -0.88 1.55 26.28
CA CYS A 230 -0.36 0.36 25.61
C CYS A 230 0.85 0.76 24.75
N GLN A 231 1.97 0.07 24.91
CA GLN A 231 3.23 0.41 24.25
C GLN A 231 3.15 0.39 22.71
N TYR A 232 2.22 -0.40 22.15
CA TYR A 232 2.00 -0.48 20.70
C TYR A 232 0.83 0.36 20.19
N GLY A 233 0.06 1.04 21.06
CA GLY A 233 -1.12 1.79 20.64
C GLY A 233 -2.04 0.98 19.70
N SER A 234 -2.44 1.56 18.56
CA SER A 234 -3.23 0.87 17.52
C SER A 234 -2.38 0.13 16.48
N GLN A 235 -1.06 0.00 16.66
CA GLN A 235 -0.15 -0.45 15.61
C GLN A 235 -0.51 -1.83 15.07
N ALA A 236 -0.93 -2.80 15.89
CA ALA A 236 -1.31 -4.13 15.41
C ALA A 236 -2.50 -4.07 14.42
N TYR A 237 -3.54 -3.31 14.79
CA TYR A 237 -4.70 -3.08 13.93
C TYR A 237 -4.30 -2.38 12.62
N ASP A 238 -3.54 -1.28 12.74
CA ASP A 238 -3.08 -0.52 11.57
C ASP A 238 -2.18 -1.39 10.67
N THR A 239 -1.38 -2.28 11.26
CA THR A 239 -0.50 -3.19 10.53
C THR A 239 -1.33 -4.21 9.74
N ALA A 240 -2.36 -4.79 10.37
CA ALA A 240 -3.23 -5.76 9.72
C ALA A 240 -4.04 -5.13 8.57
N ILE A 241 -4.66 -3.97 8.80
CA ILE A 241 -5.37 -3.19 7.78
C ILE A 241 -4.44 -2.87 6.61
N GLY A 242 -3.22 -2.40 6.90
CA GLY A 242 -2.27 -2.02 5.88
C GLY A 242 -1.83 -3.19 4.99
N PHE A 243 -1.67 -4.39 5.55
CA PHE A 243 -1.36 -5.58 4.76
C PHE A 243 -2.54 -6.05 3.91
N PHE A 244 -3.71 -6.19 4.52
CA PHE A 244 -4.89 -6.69 3.85
C PHE A 244 -5.31 -5.81 2.66
N LEU A 245 -5.19 -4.49 2.81
CA LEU A 245 -5.62 -3.51 1.80
C LEU A 245 -4.47 -2.97 0.93
N CYS A 246 -3.26 -3.53 1.04
CA CYS A 246 -2.21 -3.19 0.09
C CYS A 246 -2.56 -3.76 -1.30
N THR A 247 -1.98 -3.20 -2.34
CA THR A 247 -2.27 -3.61 -3.73
C THR A 247 -1.63 -4.96 -4.11
N ASP A 248 -0.88 -5.60 -3.20
CA ASP A 248 -0.32 -6.93 -3.41
C ASP A 248 -1.36 -7.98 -2.97
N PRO A 249 -1.94 -8.76 -3.90
CA PRO A 249 -3.04 -9.67 -3.58
C PRO A 249 -2.62 -10.85 -2.69
N ARG A 250 -1.32 -11.12 -2.51
CA ARG A 250 -0.85 -12.28 -1.74
C ARG A 250 -1.37 -12.28 -0.30
N TYR A 251 -1.46 -11.11 0.34
CA TYR A 251 -1.89 -10.99 1.73
C TYR A 251 -3.38 -11.25 1.91
N CYS A 252 -4.22 -10.72 1.00
CA CYS A 252 -5.66 -10.95 1.08
C CYS A 252 -6.05 -12.37 0.62
N MET A 253 -5.36 -12.93 -0.38
CA MET A 253 -5.58 -14.30 -0.83
C MET A 253 -5.21 -15.31 0.26
N GLU A 254 -4.03 -15.19 0.87
CA GLU A 254 -3.58 -16.11 1.92
C GLU A 254 -4.52 -16.07 3.14
N LEU A 255 -4.99 -14.89 3.55
CA LEU A 255 -5.97 -14.80 4.64
C LEU A 255 -7.30 -15.48 4.28
N ARG A 256 -7.79 -15.27 3.05
CA ARG A 256 -9.06 -15.86 2.59
C ARG A 256 -8.99 -17.37 2.49
N GLU A 257 -7.85 -17.93 2.07
CA GLU A 257 -7.59 -19.37 2.10
C GLU A 257 -7.71 -19.91 3.53
N ASN A 258 -7.03 -19.30 4.51
CA ASN A 258 -7.14 -19.71 5.91
C ASN A 258 -8.56 -19.58 6.47
N MET A 259 -9.27 -18.49 6.14
CA MET A 259 -10.66 -18.28 6.57
C MET A 259 -11.60 -19.37 6.01
N SER A 260 -11.39 -19.77 4.75
CA SER A 260 -12.16 -20.82 4.10
C SER A 260 -11.88 -22.20 4.70
N GLU A 261 -10.63 -22.51 5.02
CA GLU A 261 -10.24 -23.75 5.71
C GLU A 261 -10.88 -23.86 7.12
N GLU A 262 -11.10 -22.74 7.80
CA GLU A 262 -11.83 -22.67 9.07
C GLU A 262 -13.37 -22.65 8.92
N GLY A 263 -13.90 -22.78 7.70
CA GLY A 263 -15.34 -22.86 7.41
C GLY A 263 -16.05 -21.50 7.31
N SER A 264 -15.34 -20.41 7.05
CA SER A 264 -15.95 -19.10 6.80
C SER A 264 -16.34 -18.98 5.31
N GLU A 265 -17.64 -18.87 5.04
CA GLU A 265 -18.18 -18.82 3.66
C GLU A 265 -18.27 -17.41 3.06
N HIS A 266 -18.12 -16.37 3.89
CA HIS A 266 -18.27 -14.96 3.50
C HIS A 266 -16.94 -14.22 3.69
N ASP A 267 -16.48 -13.48 2.68
CA ASP A 267 -15.13 -12.90 2.59
C ASP A 267 -15.11 -11.36 2.49
N ASP A 268 -16.18 -10.71 2.98
CA ASP A 268 -16.26 -9.27 3.11
C ASP A 268 -15.33 -8.73 4.22
N GLU A 269 -15.10 -7.42 4.21
CA GLU A 269 -14.17 -6.75 5.12
C GLU A 269 -14.61 -6.85 6.60
N GLU A 270 -15.92 -6.96 6.89
CA GLU A 270 -16.44 -7.15 8.24
C GLU A 270 -16.12 -8.56 8.77
N GLN A 271 -16.34 -9.60 7.95
CA GLN A 271 -15.98 -10.97 8.30
C GLN A 271 -14.48 -11.12 8.52
N VAL A 272 -13.66 -10.42 7.73
CA VAL A 272 -12.21 -10.34 7.97
C VAL A 272 -11.90 -9.74 9.34
N ALA A 273 -12.59 -8.65 9.73
CA ALA A 273 -12.43 -8.05 11.06
C ALA A 273 -12.81 -9.03 12.19
N ILE A 274 -13.94 -9.74 12.03
CA ILE A 274 -14.42 -10.75 12.97
C ILE A 274 -13.40 -11.88 13.12
N TRP A 275 -12.90 -12.40 12.01
CA TRP A 275 -11.95 -13.50 12.00
C TRP A 275 -10.63 -13.10 12.65
N LEU A 276 -10.05 -11.96 12.27
CA LEU A 276 -8.83 -11.43 12.89
C LEU A 276 -9.01 -11.17 14.39
N GLY A 277 -10.21 -10.76 14.80
CA GLY A 277 -10.58 -10.55 16.18
C GLY A 277 -10.81 -11.82 17.00
N LYS A 278 -10.94 -13.00 16.38
CA LYS A 278 -11.26 -14.27 17.06
C LYS A 278 -10.20 -14.60 18.12
N LYS A 279 -10.68 -15.05 19.28
CA LYS A 279 -9.83 -15.48 20.40
C LYS A 279 -9.13 -16.79 20.06
N ILE A 280 -7.85 -16.86 20.38
CA ILE A 280 -7.05 -18.08 20.36
C ILE A 280 -6.39 -18.28 21.73
N THR A 281 -5.96 -19.51 22.00
CA THR A 281 -5.18 -19.85 23.20
C THR A 281 -3.96 -20.66 22.77
N VAL A 282 -2.76 -20.17 23.09
CA VAL A 282 -1.49 -20.81 22.75
C VAL A 282 -0.71 -21.04 24.03
N THR A 283 -0.41 -22.29 24.38
CA THR A 283 0.29 -22.64 25.62
C THR A 283 -0.32 -22.03 26.90
N GLY A 284 -1.65 -21.92 26.94
CA GLY A 284 -2.38 -21.31 28.07
C GLY A 284 -2.45 -19.78 28.04
N ILE A 285 -1.82 -19.12 27.05
CA ILE A 285 -1.86 -17.68 26.87
C ILE A 285 -2.99 -17.33 25.88
N GLU A 286 -3.90 -16.48 26.32
CA GLU A 286 -4.97 -15.96 25.47
C GLU A 286 -4.42 -14.89 24.52
N ALA A 287 -4.83 -14.94 23.25
CA ALA A 287 -4.52 -13.94 22.23
C ALA A 287 -5.64 -13.84 21.20
N CYS A 288 -5.40 -13.15 20.08
CA CYS A 288 -6.31 -13.09 18.93
C CYS A 288 -5.64 -13.55 17.63
N GLN A 289 -6.44 -14.02 16.67
CA GLN A 289 -5.96 -14.50 15.36
C GLN A 289 -5.09 -13.46 14.65
N MET A 290 -5.37 -12.17 14.82
CA MET A 290 -4.54 -11.09 14.25
C MET A 290 -3.06 -11.21 14.61
N THR A 291 -2.71 -11.58 15.84
CA THR A 291 -1.30 -11.71 16.24
C THR A 291 -0.58 -12.87 15.52
N ARG A 292 -1.32 -13.96 15.27
CA ARG A 292 -0.87 -15.09 14.47
C ARG A 292 -0.72 -14.70 13.00
N GLN A 293 -1.73 -14.04 12.43
CA GLN A 293 -1.71 -13.59 11.04
C GLN A 293 -0.58 -12.58 10.77
N LEU A 294 -0.33 -11.67 11.72
CA LEU A 294 0.78 -10.72 11.61
C LEU A 294 2.14 -11.42 11.57
N ARG A 295 2.33 -12.59 12.21
CA ARG A 295 3.57 -13.38 12.05
C ARG A 295 3.73 -13.86 10.61
N VAL A 296 2.66 -14.42 10.03
CA VAL A 296 2.67 -14.92 8.64
C VAL A 296 3.02 -13.81 7.65
N TRP A 297 2.29 -12.69 7.70
CA TRP A 297 2.53 -11.56 6.80
C TRP A 297 3.90 -10.92 7.00
N SER A 298 4.41 -10.88 8.24
CA SER A 298 5.77 -10.40 8.51
C SER A 298 6.83 -11.29 7.86
N GLN A 299 6.67 -12.62 7.98
CA GLN A 299 7.59 -13.57 7.36
C GLN A 299 7.64 -13.40 5.84
N MET A 300 6.47 -13.22 5.18
CA MET A 300 6.40 -12.97 3.73
C MET A 300 7.21 -11.73 3.30
N VAL A 301 7.15 -10.65 4.09
CA VAL A 301 7.94 -9.43 3.84
C VAL A 301 9.43 -9.69 4.06
N TRP A 302 9.79 -10.36 5.16
CA TRP A 302 11.19 -10.53 5.57
C TRP A 302 11.95 -11.52 4.68
N GLU A 303 11.31 -12.58 4.19
CA GLU A 303 11.89 -13.50 3.21
C GLU A 303 12.10 -12.80 1.86
N SER A 304 11.13 -12.01 1.41
CA SER A 304 11.23 -11.21 0.19
C SER A 304 12.39 -10.20 0.25
N ALA A 305 12.69 -9.66 1.44
CA ALA A 305 13.82 -8.77 1.68
C ALA A 305 15.17 -9.52 1.74
N GLY A 306 15.18 -10.76 2.25
CA GLY A 306 16.36 -11.62 2.31
C GLY A 306 16.83 -12.08 0.92
N ILE A 307 15.91 -12.44 0.04
CA ILE A 307 16.21 -12.90 -1.34
C ILE A 307 16.87 -11.78 -2.16
N ARG A 308 16.42 -10.52 -2.03
CA ARG A 308 17.00 -9.39 -2.77
C ARG A 308 18.40 -8.98 -2.29
N ARG A 309 18.82 -9.35 -1.08
CA ARG A 309 20.18 -9.06 -0.58
C ARG A 309 21.24 -10.07 -1.01
N MET A 310 20.84 -11.27 -1.44
CA MET A 310 21.77 -12.30 -1.93
C MET A 310 22.03 -12.21 -3.45
N GLY A 311 21.38 -11.29 -4.15
CA GLY A 311 21.46 -11.12 -5.61
C GLY A 311 22.34 -9.97 -6.10
N ASN A 312 23.24 -9.43 -5.27
CA ASN A 312 24.26 -8.45 -5.68
C ASN A 312 25.61 -9.14 -5.91
#